data_AF-A0A502SVW2-F1
#
_entry.id   AF-A0A502SVW2-F1
#
_cell.length_a   1.000
_cell.length_b   1.000
_cell.length_c   1.000
_cell.angle_alpha   90.00
_cell.angle_beta   90.00
_cell.angle_gamma   90.00
#
_symmetry.space_group_name_H-M   'P 1'
#
loop_
_entity.id
_entity.type
_entity.pdbx_description
1 polymer ?
#
loop_
_entity_poly.entity_id
_entity_poly.type
_entity_poly.pdbx_seq_one_letter_code
_entity_poly.pdbx_strand_id
1 'polypeptide(L)'
;MIAKFCEERGLKHHTRHVQAIWPNGKYETYRLHCFDDATSAQTFREHFDGMMFDPRRDRENGKVRGVWRRTGDYTPVLNLGPLSMPEILRS
;
A
#
# COMPACT_ATOMS: atom_id res chain seq x y z
N MET A 1 -10.80 12.06 -0.10
CA MET A 1 -9.87 11.73 -1.20
C MET A 1 -8.44 11.92 -0.69
N ILE A 2 -7.51 11.01 -1.00
CA ILE A 2 -6.16 10.97 -0.39
C ILE A 2 -5.40 12.29 -0.53
N ALA A 3 -5.41 12.93 -1.71
CA ALA A 3 -4.73 14.21 -1.94
C ALA A 3 -5.19 15.28 -0.96
N LYS A 4 -6.51 15.47 -0.83
CA LYS A 4 -7.12 16.43 0.11
C LYS A 4 -6.75 16.14 1.58
N PHE A 5 -6.76 14.86 1.99
CA PHE A 5 -6.34 14.48 3.35
C PHE A 5 -4.90 14.91 3.65
N CYS A 6 -4.00 14.68 2.70
CA CYS A 6 -2.60 15.05 2.84
C CYS A 6 -2.41 16.58 2.82
N GLU A 7 -3.10 17.29 1.93
CA GLU A 7 -3.05 18.76 1.83
C GLU A 7 -3.52 19.44 3.13
N GLU A 8 -4.68 19.04 3.66
CA GLU A 8 -5.25 19.59 4.89
C GLU A 8 -4.35 19.41 6.12
N ARG A 9 -3.47 18.39 6.08
CA ARG A 9 -2.54 18.05 7.18
C ARG A 9 -1.10 18.46 6.88
N GLY A 10 -0.83 19.10 5.74
CA GLY A 10 0.53 19.49 5.33
C GLY A 10 1.47 18.31 5.07
N LEU A 11 0.93 17.11 4.80
CA LEU A 11 1.71 15.90 4.60
C LEU A 11 2.30 15.85 3.18
N LYS A 12 3.61 16.07 3.08
CA LYS A 12 4.35 15.84 1.84
C LYS A 12 4.41 14.35 1.55
N HIS A 13 4.04 13.97 0.35
CA HIS A 13 4.06 12.57 -0.05
C HIS A 13 4.37 12.39 -1.54
N HIS A 14 4.91 11.22 -1.87
CA HIS A 14 5.07 10.77 -3.24
C HIS A 14 4.28 9.48 -3.47
N THR A 15 3.58 9.42 -4.61
CA THR A 15 2.89 8.21 -5.01
C THR A 15 3.78 7.36 -5.91
N ARG A 16 3.85 6.06 -5.63
CA ARG A 16 4.52 5.04 -6.45
C ARG A 16 3.61 3.82 -6.59
N HIS A 17 4.01 2.90 -7.47
CA HIS A 17 3.36 1.61 -7.60
C HIS A 17 4.37 0.51 -7.30
N VAL A 18 3.89 -0.59 -6.73
CA VAL A 18 4.65 -1.83 -6.57
C VAL A 18 3.78 -3.00 -6.95
N GLN A 19 4.34 -3.98 -7.65
CA GLN A 19 3.66 -5.24 -7.90
C GLN A 19 3.90 -6.17 -6.72
N ALA A 20 2.84 -6.60 -6.04
CA ALA A 20 2.90 -7.67 -5.06
C ALA A 20 2.66 -9.00 -5.77
N ILE A 21 3.50 -10.00 -5.51
CA ILE A 21 3.39 -11.35 -6.09
C ILE A 21 3.35 -12.38 -4.97
N TRP A 22 2.37 -13.27 -5.02
CA TRP A 22 2.17 -14.37 -4.07
C TRP A 22 2.79 -15.68 -4.58
N PRO A 23 3.04 -16.66 -3.69
CA PRO A 23 3.62 -17.95 -4.08
C PRO A 23 2.83 -18.72 -5.14
N ASN A 24 1.50 -18.53 -5.17
CA ASN A 24 0.61 -19.12 -6.17
C ASN A 24 0.65 -18.42 -7.54
N GLY A 25 1.52 -17.42 -7.72
CA GLY A 25 1.66 -16.66 -8.97
C GLY A 25 0.63 -15.55 -9.16
N LYS A 26 -0.36 -15.40 -8.26
CA LYS A 26 -1.23 -14.22 -8.28
C LYS A 26 -0.42 -12.96 -8.01
N TYR A 27 -0.80 -11.88 -8.68
CA TYR A 27 -0.18 -10.58 -8.47
C TYR A 27 -1.21 -9.46 -8.45
N GLU A 28 -0.86 -8.39 -7.74
CA GLU A 28 -1.64 -7.16 -7.65
C GLU A 28 -0.72 -5.95 -7.73
N THR A 29 -1.25 -4.83 -8.24
CA THR A 29 -0.53 -3.55 -8.20
C THR A 29 -1.00 -2.73 -7.01
N TYR A 30 -0.11 -2.51 -6.05
CA TYR A 30 -0.35 -1.65 -4.89
C TYR A 30 0.08 -0.23 -5.21
N ARG A 31 -0.70 0.73 -4.72
CA ARG A 31 -0.30 2.14 -4.66
C ARG A 31 0.44 2.37 -3.34
N LEU A 32 1.67 2.85 -3.45
CA LEU A 32 2.50 3.24 -2.31
C LEU A 32 2.42 4.76 -2.12
N HIS A 33 2.12 5.18 -0.90
CA HIS A 33 2.24 6.57 -0.46
C HIS A 33 3.50 6.67 0.41
N CYS A 34 4.55 7.26 -0.14
CA CYS A 34 5.83 7.46 0.55
C CYS A 34 5.81 8.83 1.24
N PHE A 35 6.19 8.86 2.51
CA PHE A 35 6.31 10.07 3.32
C PHE A 35 7.76 10.27 3.75
N ASP A 36 8.13 11.51 4.06
CA ASP A 36 9.50 11.86 4.48
C ASP A 36 9.84 11.31 5.87
N ASP A 37 8.82 11.08 6.71
CA ASP A 37 8.95 10.62 8.09
C ASP A 37 7.93 9.53 8.46
N ALA A 38 8.28 8.76 9.49
CA ALA A 38 7.47 7.63 9.95
C ALA A 38 6.14 8.06 10.59
N THR A 39 6.08 9.24 11.22
CA THR A 39 4.88 9.76 11.89
C THR A 39 3.80 10.10 10.86
N SER A 40 4.18 10.72 9.75
CA SER A 40 3.31 10.99 8.61
C SER A 40 2.77 9.70 7.99
N ALA A 41 3.64 8.70 7.78
CA ALA A 41 3.23 7.40 7.27
C ALA A 41 2.27 6.67 8.23
N GLN A 42 2.52 6.76 9.54
CA GLN A 42 1.63 6.20 10.55
C GLN A 42 0.26 6.88 10.55
N THR A 43 0.23 8.22 10.54
CA THR A 43 -1.01 9.01 10.50
C THR A 43 -1.85 8.67 9.26
N PHE A 44 -1.20 8.48 8.12
CA PHE A 44 -1.86 8.06 6.89
C PHE A 44 -2.47 6.66 7.03
N ARG A 45 -1.71 5.69 7.56
CA ARG A 45 -2.17 4.31 7.76
C ARG A 45 -3.32 4.23 8.75
N GLU A 46 -3.31 5.01 9.83
CA GLU A 46 -4.42 5.03 10.80
C GLU A 46 -5.74 5.53 10.17
N HIS A 47 -5.66 6.40 9.16
CA HIS A 47 -6.86 6.93 8.50
C HIS A 47 -7.35 6.08 7.33
N PHE A 48 -6.44 5.60 6.48
CA PHE A 48 -6.78 4.86 5.26
C PHE A 48 -6.63 3.35 5.38
N ASP A 49 -6.27 2.85 6.56
CA ASP A 49 -5.82 1.48 6.75
C ASP A 49 -4.62 1.16 5.82
N GLY A 50 -4.21 -0.11 5.79
CA GLY A 50 -3.22 -0.63 4.86
C GLY A 50 -1.95 -1.13 5.53
N MET A 51 -0.99 -1.51 4.69
CA MET A 51 0.22 -2.19 5.13
C MET A 51 1.43 -1.28 5.07
N MET A 52 2.27 -1.37 6.10
CA MET A 52 3.60 -0.76 6.06
C MET A 52 4.45 -1.47 5.00
N PHE A 53 5.14 -0.66 4.21
CA PHE A 53 6.05 -1.12 3.17
C PHE A 53 7.47 -0.69 3.50
N ASP A 54 8.36 -1.66 3.72
CA ASP A 54 9.79 -1.42 3.89
C ASP A 54 10.52 -1.75 2.59
N PRO A 55 11.04 -0.77 1.84
CA PRO A 55 11.67 -1.03 0.55
C PRO A 55 12.90 -1.95 0.63
N ARG A 56 13.57 -2.07 1.78
CA ARG A 56 14.74 -2.96 1.95
C ARG A 56 14.34 -4.42 2.08
N ARG A 57 13.26 -4.68 2.81
CA ARG A 57 12.72 -6.02 3.03
C ARG A 57 11.78 -6.45 1.92
N ASP A 58 10.89 -5.56 1.53
CA ASP A 58 9.70 -5.90 0.74
C ASP A 58 9.99 -5.90 -0.75
N ARG A 59 10.89 -5.03 -1.26
CA ARG A 59 11.37 -5.20 -2.64
C ARG A 59 12.41 -6.28 -2.68
N GLU A 60 12.29 -7.26 -3.57
CA GLU A 60 13.28 -8.32 -3.84
C GLU A 60 14.74 -7.95 -3.49
N ASN A 61 15.13 -8.17 -2.23
CA ASN A 61 16.42 -7.77 -1.65
C ASN A 61 16.83 -6.30 -1.93
N GLY A 62 15.93 -5.35 -1.74
CA GLY A 62 16.17 -3.91 -1.89
C GLY A 62 16.23 -3.39 -3.32
N LYS A 63 15.94 -4.20 -4.35
CA LYS A 63 15.96 -3.74 -5.75
C LYS A 63 14.94 -2.62 -5.98
N VAL A 64 15.38 -1.48 -6.51
CA VAL A 64 14.53 -0.28 -6.70
C VAL A 64 13.26 -0.55 -7.52
N ARG A 65 13.36 -1.43 -8.52
CA ARG A 65 12.23 -1.89 -9.36
C ARG A 65 11.78 -3.33 -9.02
N GLY A 66 12.23 -3.87 -7.89
CA GLY A 66 11.87 -5.20 -7.45
C GLY A 66 10.40 -5.30 -7.06
N VAL A 67 9.83 -6.49 -7.25
CA VAL A 67 8.46 -6.77 -6.81
C VAL A 67 8.39 -6.97 -5.30
N TRP A 68 7.20 -6.85 -4.74
CA TRP A 68 6.91 -7.26 -3.38
C TRP A 68 6.57 -8.74 -3.30
N ARG A 69 7.55 -9.57 -2.92
CA ARG A 69 7.31 -11.01 -2.71
C ARG A 69 6.54 -11.20 -1.41
N ARG A 70 5.32 -11.71 -1.50
CA ARG A 70 4.45 -11.97 -0.36
C ARG A 70 4.72 -13.37 0.19
N THR A 71 4.70 -13.50 1.52
CA THR A 71 4.88 -14.77 2.24
C THR A 71 3.55 -15.15 2.88
N GLY A 72 2.72 -15.90 2.16
CA GLY A 72 1.40 -16.32 2.63
C GLY A 72 0.41 -16.48 1.49
N ASP A 73 -0.84 -16.75 1.84
CA ASP A 73 -1.91 -16.87 0.87
C ASP A 73 -2.38 -15.50 0.38
N TYR A 74 -2.93 -15.51 -0.83
CA TYR A 74 -3.55 -14.34 -1.40
C TYR A 74 -4.93 -14.11 -0.75
N THR A 75 -5.09 -12.98 -0.07
CA THR A 75 -6.36 -12.48 0.42
C THR A 75 -6.61 -11.09 -0.17
N PRO A 76 -7.72 -10.87 -0.89
CA PRO A 76 -8.02 -9.56 -1.47
C PRO A 76 -8.22 -8.53 -0.36
N VAL A 77 -7.70 -7.32 -0.56
CA VAL A 77 -7.92 -6.19 0.36
C VAL A 77 -9.31 -5.61 0.08
N LEU A 78 -10.26 -5.93 0.95
CA LEU A 78 -11.66 -5.52 0.80
C LEU A 78 -11.95 -4.11 1.31
N ASN A 79 -11.13 -3.62 2.25
CA ASN A 79 -11.28 -2.32 2.89
C ASN A 79 -9.96 -1.56 2.85
N LEU A 80 -10.02 -0.29 2.46
CA LEU A 80 -8.92 0.67 2.48
C LEU A 80 -9.44 1.94 3.16
N GLY A 81 -9.62 1.86 4.48
CA GLY A 81 -10.14 2.93 5.33
C GLY A 81 -11.55 3.35 4.90
N PRO A 82 -11.78 4.61 4.50
CA PRO A 82 -13.11 5.07 4.07
C PRO A 82 -13.55 4.50 2.71
N LEU A 83 -12.70 3.77 2.00
CA LEU A 83 -13.03 3.11 0.75
C LEU A 83 -13.27 1.62 1.00
N SER A 84 -14.50 1.17 0.79
CA SER A 84 -14.88 -0.25 0.85
C SER A 84 -15.15 -0.81 -0.54
N MET A 85 -14.68 -2.02 -0.82
CA MET A 85 -15.03 -2.71 -2.06
C MET A 85 -16.49 -3.18 -2.02
N PRO A 86 -17.34 -2.78 -2.98
CA PRO A 86 -18.74 -3.21 -3.06
C PRO A 86 -18.87 -4.73 -3.13
N GLU A 87 -19.91 -5.28 -2.50
CA GLU A 87 -20.15 -6.74 -2.44
C GLU A 87 -20.21 -7.40 -3.82
N ILE A 88 -20.84 -6.73 -4.78
CA ILE A 88 -20.95 -7.21 -6.16
C ILE A 88 -19.59 -7.42 -6.85
N LEU A 89 -18.51 -6.83 -6.31
CA LEU A 89 -17.15 -6.95 -6.83
C LEU A 89 -16.26 -7.89 -6.00
N ARG A 90 -16.79 -8.56 -4.96
CA ARG A 90 -16.04 -9.47 -4.06
C ARG A 90 -16.08 -10.93 -4.55
N SER A 91 -15.82 -11.16 -5.84
CA SER A 91 -15.82 -12.48 -6.48
C SER A 91 -14.49 -13.22 -6.37
#